data_AF-A0A929MZ28-F1
#
_entry.id   AF-A0A929MZ28-F1
#
_cell.length_a   1.000
_cell.length_b   1.000
_cell.length_c   1.000
_cell.angle_alpha   90.00
_cell.angle_beta   90.00
_cell.angle_gamma   90.00
#
_symmetry.space_group_name_H-M   'P 1'
#
loop_
_entity.id
_entity.type
_entity.pdbx_description
1 polymer ?
#
loop_
_entity_poly.entity_id
_entity_poly.type
_entity_poly.pdbx_seq_one_letter_code
_entity_poly.pdbx_strand_id
1 'polypeptide(L)'
;MSENDSESAPAAHASSAGRPEEHNPLLLQAFAWDLPADSSHWRLLEANAPLAAEYGVTSMWLPPAYKGKRGAEDVGYGVYDLYDLGEFD
;
A
#
# COMPACT_ATOMS: atom_id res chain seq x y z
N MET A 1 -41.65 -1.11 -39.52
CA MET A 1 -41.13 0.25 -39.72
C MET A 1 -41.90 1.16 -38.77
N SER A 2 -41.32 1.78 -37.75
CA SER A 2 -39.91 2.13 -37.58
C SER A 2 -39.54 2.10 -36.10
N GLU A 3 -38.34 1.62 -35.82
CA GLU A 3 -37.60 1.85 -34.58
C GLU A 3 -37.57 3.34 -34.24
N ASN A 4 -37.71 3.66 -32.95
CA ASN A 4 -37.33 4.96 -32.43
C ASN A 4 -36.27 4.72 -31.36
N ASP A 5 -35.05 4.47 -31.83
CA ASP A 5 -33.83 4.48 -31.03
C ASP A 5 -33.68 5.85 -30.37
N SER A 6 -34.01 5.89 -29.08
CA SER A 6 -33.58 6.99 -28.21
C SER A 6 -32.13 6.76 -27.86
N GLU A 7 -31.26 7.16 -28.79
CA GLU A 7 -29.83 7.25 -28.60
C GLU A 7 -29.56 8.14 -27.38
N SER A 8 -29.10 7.53 -26.28
CA SER A 8 -28.66 8.26 -25.09
C SER A 8 -27.41 9.04 -25.44
N ALA A 9 -27.51 10.36 -25.45
CA ALA A 9 -26.37 11.25 -25.60
C ALA A 9 -25.27 10.89 -24.57
N PRO A 10 -23.98 10.89 -24.95
CA PRO A 10 -22.92 10.66 -23.99
C PRO A 10 -22.93 11.82 -22.98
N ALA A 11 -22.88 11.48 -21.69
CA ALA A 11 -22.72 12.47 -20.63
C ALA A 11 -21.40 13.22 -20.86
N ALA A 12 -21.51 14.48 -21.28
CA ALA A 12 -20.37 15.37 -21.44
C ALA A 12 -19.56 15.39 -20.14
N HIS A 13 -18.27 15.05 -20.23
CA HIS A 13 -17.34 15.19 -19.12
C HIS A 13 -17.24 16.68 -18.79
N ALA A 14 -17.81 17.06 -17.65
CA ALA A 14 -17.63 18.38 -17.09
C ALA A 14 -16.13 18.58 -16.81
N SER A 15 -15.48 19.42 -17.62
CA SER A 15 -14.10 19.85 -17.40
C SER A 15 -14.02 20.52 -16.03
N SER A 16 -13.39 19.83 -15.08
CA SER A 16 -13.11 20.31 -13.73
C SER A 16 -12.10 21.46 -13.81
N ALA A 17 -12.59 22.70 -13.89
CA ALA A 17 -11.80 23.89 -13.66
C ALA A 17 -11.23 23.86 -12.23
N GLY A 18 -9.91 23.70 -12.13
CA GLY A 18 -9.09 24.08 -10.97
C GLY A 18 -9.50 23.52 -9.60
N ARG A 19 -9.34 22.22 -9.38
CA ARG A 19 -9.05 21.74 -8.02
C ARG A 19 -7.55 22.03 -7.75
N PRO A 20 -7.17 22.53 -6.56
CA PRO A 20 -5.74 22.56 -6.18
C PRO A 20 -5.18 21.16 -6.42
N GLU A 21 -4.01 21.05 -7.08
CA GLU A 21 -3.32 19.80 -7.47
C GLU A 21 -3.67 18.59 -6.58
N GLU A 22 -4.79 17.93 -6.88
CA GLU A 22 -5.28 16.81 -6.09
C GLU A 22 -4.50 15.59 -6.60
N HIS A 23 -3.40 15.30 -5.92
CA HIS A 23 -2.62 14.11 -6.18
C HIS A 23 -3.46 12.90 -5.79
N ASN A 24 -3.68 12.00 -6.74
CA ASN A 24 -4.37 10.74 -6.46
C ASN A 24 -3.58 9.95 -5.39
N PRO A 25 -4.24 9.36 -4.38
CA PRO A 25 -3.57 8.50 -3.42
C PRO A 25 -2.84 7.34 -4.11
N LEU A 26 -1.61 7.07 -3.68
CA LEU A 26 -0.77 5.97 -4.16
C LEU A 26 -0.33 5.10 -2.97
N LEU A 27 -0.79 3.85 -2.97
CA LEU A 27 -0.41 2.83 -1.98
C LEU A 27 0.77 2.00 -2.47
N LEU A 28 1.81 1.89 -1.65
CA LEU A 28 2.94 0.99 -1.86
C LEU A 28 2.81 -0.26 -0.99
N GLN A 29 2.80 -1.45 -1.58
CA GLN A 29 3.08 -2.68 -0.84
C GLN A 29 4.57 -2.70 -0.51
N ALA A 30 4.91 -2.47 0.74
CA ALA A 30 6.26 -2.15 1.16
C ALA A 30 7.09 -3.38 1.56
N PHE A 31 6.72 -4.58 1.12
CA PHE A 31 7.41 -5.83 1.45
C PHE A 31 7.31 -6.85 0.32
N ALA A 32 8.21 -7.83 0.34
CA ALA A 32 8.23 -8.98 -0.56
C ALA A 32 8.39 -10.28 0.24
N TRP A 33 8.11 -11.42 -0.39
CA TRP A 33 8.14 -12.72 0.27
C TRP A 33 9.55 -13.11 0.75
N ASP A 34 10.57 -12.92 -0.09
CA ASP A 34 11.94 -13.38 0.15
C ASP A 34 12.86 -12.29 0.74
N LEU A 35 12.33 -11.45 1.63
CA LEU A 35 13.16 -10.48 2.34
C LEU A 35 14.11 -11.19 3.32
N PRO A 36 15.34 -10.67 3.50
CA PRO A 36 16.24 -11.19 4.52
C PRO A 36 15.60 -11.15 5.91
N ALA A 37 15.71 -12.27 6.64
CA ALA A 37 15.26 -12.42 8.02
C ALA A 37 16.24 -11.78 9.03
N ASP A 38 16.65 -10.53 8.78
CA ASP A 38 17.69 -9.82 9.54
C ASP A 38 17.19 -8.55 10.25
N SER A 39 15.87 -8.36 10.27
CA SER A 39 15.18 -7.19 10.82
C SER A 39 15.60 -5.83 10.21
N SER A 40 16.38 -5.83 9.12
CA SER A 40 16.84 -4.60 8.46
C SER A 40 15.73 -3.86 7.71
N HIS A 41 14.63 -4.57 7.40
CA HIS A 41 13.53 -4.07 6.59
C HIS A 41 12.93 -2.76 7.12
N TRP A 42 12.69 -2.67 8.43
CA TRP A 42 12.14 -1.46 9.05
C TRP A 42 13.05 -0.25 8.89
N ARG A 43 14.38 -0.44 9.02
CA ARG A 43 15.37 0.63 8.82
C ARG A 43 15.45 1.05 7.35
N LEU A 44 15.28 0.10 6.42
CA LEU A 44 15.21 0.38 4.99
C LEU A 44 13.97 1.26 4.67
N LEU A 45 12.81 0.94 5.24
CA LEU A 45 11.59 1.72 5.05
C LEU A 45 11.72 3.14 5.62
N GLU A 46 12.27 3.26 6.83
CA GLU A 46 12.55 4.57 7.45
C GLU A 46 13.46 5.43 6.57
N ALA A 47 14.56 4.86 6.08
CA ALA A 47 15.52 5.59 5.26
C ALA A 47 14.95 6.02 3.89
N ASN A 48 14.01 5.26 3.31
CA ASN A 48 13.46 5.53 1.98
C ASN A 48 12.10 6.24 2.00
N ALA A 49 11.47 6.45 3.15
CA ALA A 49 10.17 7.14 3.23
C ALA A 49 10.17 8.53 2.56
N PRO A 50 11.20 9.39 2.71
CA PRO A 50 11.25 10.68 2.02
C PRO A 50 11.30 10.53 0.49
N LEU A 51 12.08 9.57 -0.01
CA LEU A 51 12.20 9.28 -1.43
C LEU A 51 10.88 8.76 -2.00
N ALA A 52 10.20 7.87 -1.28
CA ALA A 52 8.88 7.37 -1.70
C ALA A 52 7.85 8.50 -1.80
N ALA A 53 7.86 9.45 -0.86
CA ALA A 53 6.99 10.62 -0.91
C ALA A 53 7.32 11.55 -2.09
N GLU A 54 8.60 11.72 -2.45
CA GLU A 54 9.02 12.48 -3.65
C GLU A 54 8.47 11.86 -4.94
N TYR A 55 8.35 10.53 -4.99
CA TYR A 55 7.70 9.81 -6.09
C TYR A 55 6.17 9.74 -6.00
N GLY A 56 5.56 10.44 -5.04
CA GLY A 56 4.11 10.54 -4.90
C GLY A 56 3.44 9.41 -4.14
N VAL A 57 4.20 8.54 -3.45
CA VAL A 57 3.61 7.53 -2.55
C VAL A 57 2.96 8.24 -1.36
N THR A 58 1.68 7.96 -1.12
CA THR A 58 0.90 8.59 -0.04
C THR A 58 0.66 7.63 1.13
N SER A 59 0.82 6.32 0.93
CA SER A 59 0.57 5.31 1.95
C SER A 59 1.42 4.06 1.72
N MET A 60 1.75 3.35 2.80
CA MET A 60 2.49 2.09 2.74
C MET A 60 1.73 0.97 3.46
N TRP A 61 1.60 -0.18 2.80
CA TRP A 61 1.18 -1.42 3.41
C TRP A 61 2.40 -2.18 3.92
N LEU A 62 2.51 -2.30 5.24
CA LEU A 62 3.60 -2.95 5.95
C LEU A 62 3.33 -4.45 6.12
N PRO A 63 4.37 -5.30 6.23
CA PRO A 63 4.19 -6.70 6.58
C PRO A 63 3.66 -6.83 8.03
N PRO A 64 3.06 -7.97 8.41
CA PRO A 64 2.69 -8.21 9.79
C PRO A 64 3.88 -8.03 10.75
N ALA A 65 3.74 -7.16 11.75
CA ALA A 65 4.84 -6.74 12.62
C ALA A 65 5.01 -7.59 13.89
N TYR A 66 4.12 -8.57 14.09
CA TYR A 66 4.06 -9.39 15.29
C TYR A 66 4.79 -10.73 15.13
N LYS A 67 5.24 -11.32 16.25
CA LYS A 67 5.99 -12.59 16.27
C LYS A 67 5.21 -13.71 15.56
N GLY A 68 5.83 -14.27 14.53
CA GLY A 68 5.34 -15.45 13.81
C GLY A 68 5.80 -16.77 14.44
N LYS A 69 5.17 -17.87 14.04
CA LYS A 69 5.42 -19.24 14.53
C LYS A 69 6.82 -19.72 14.19
N ARG A 70 7.44 -19.17 13.13
CA ARG A 70 8.84 -19.43 12.77
C ARG A 70 9.81 -18.35 13.29
N GLY A 71 9.37 -17.50 14.21
CA GLY A 71 10.20 -16.41 14.75
C GLY A 71 10.64 -15.46 13.64
N ALA A 72 11.94 -15.15 13.58
CA ALA A 72 12.53 -14.24 12.59
C ALA A 72 12.39 -14.71 11.13
N GLU A 73 12.25 -16.02 10.87
CA GLU A 73 12.08 -16.56 9.52
C GLU A 73 10.63 -16.57 9.03
N ASP A 74 9.67 -16.16 9.87
CA ASP A 74 8.28 -16.06 9.47
C ASP A 74 8.05 -14.77 8.68
N VAL A 75 7.37 -14.88 7.53
CA VAL A 75 6.91 -13.71 6.76
C VAL A 75 5.78 -12.94 7.48
N GLY A 76 5.27 -13.49 8.59
CA GLY A 76 4.33 -12.83 9.51
C GLY A 76 2.90 -13.37 9.43
N TYR A 77 2.57 -14.21 8.43
CA TYR A 77 1.23 -14.80 8.29
C TYR A 77 1.00 -16.01 9.22
N GLY A 78 2.08 -16.59 9.77
CA GLY A 78 2.00 -17.64 10.79
C GLY A 78 1.88 -17.06 12.19
N VAL A 79 0.79 -16.35 12.53
CA VAL A 79 0.66 -15.63 13.81
C VAL A 79 0.95 -16.53 15.03
N TYR A 80 1.82 -16.08 15.94
CA TYR A 80 2.08 -16.71 17.25
C TYR A 80 1.59 -15.84 18.41
N ASP A 81 2.08 -14.61 18.53
CA ASP A 81 1.65 -13.65 19.54
C ASP A 81 1.42 -12.27 18.91
N LEU A 82 0.18 -11.77 18.98
CA LEU A 82 -0.21 -10.47 18.42
C LEU A 82 0.30 -9.27 19.24
N TYR A 83 0.70 -9.47 20.49
CA TYR A 83 1.19 -8.41 21.38
C TYR A 83 2.71 -8.25 21.34
N ASP A 84 3.43 -9.26 20.83
CA ASP A 84 4.88 -9.20 20.68
C ASP A 84 5.27 -8.63 19.31
N LEU A 85 5.62 -7.35 19.31
CA LEU A 85 6.13 -6.63 18.12
C LEU A 85 7.66 -6.78 17.95
N GLY A 86 8.25 -7.85 18.49
CA GLY A 86 9.69 -8.07 18.52
C GLY A 86 10.36 -7.57 19.80
N GLU A 87 9.61 -7.49 20.90
CA GLU A 87 10.09 -7.05 22.22
C GLU A 87 10.56 -8.23 23.10
N PHE A 88 10.08 -9.45 22.83
CA PHE A 88 10.31 -10.62 23.68
C PHE A 88 10.99 -11.80 22.95
N ASP A 89 11.87 -12.53 23.66
CA ASP A 89 12.60 -13.72 23.17
C ASP A 89 11.76 -15.01 23.24
#